data_AF-A0A8G0PH65-F1
#
_entry.id   AF-A0A8G0PH65-F1
#
_cell.length_a   1.000
_cell.length_b   1.000
_cell.length_c   1.000
_cell.angle_alpha   90.00
_cell.angle_beta   90.00
_cell.angle_gamma   90.00
#
_symmetry.space_group_name_H-M   'P 1'
#
loop_
_entity.id
_entity.type
_entity.pdbx_description
1 polymer ?
#
loop_
_entity_poly.entity_id
_entity_poly.type
_entity_poly.pdbx_seq_one_letter_code
_entity_poly.pdbx_strand_id
1 'polypeptide(L)'
;METSGTSALSAWYISSEASECTAGAERVFKEALAEFSAEFSKDGKQQKWITDSKYGNFESVLASVEEARVYYEERKGNSKLRKGLVHLSEKLYSYSSIMDVLLPQRPEYSTLAYSAMKFLLLSVINHHKLVSQLCAGLNSIAHVISRAQLIIQLYPTQQIRQVIVEIYVHILHFLLRALSWYRESKMTHMLQAITRPAELRYGDILAAISSLSDTMSKMALASSHAEQRDMHACITQILHEQKLNRENVTELMTVVSGMKLSMVTEQGINASARIEFRQRLSEVQLMQLLSQLSVAVLPDPIKAFQLLLFVSKKRQPKRSIKGEAFRLDSRIQKWNKSKDSSLVIINGTWKTRFHLQSFCAKSIAILFDAKCPVIWALKAPNVDKMAADQTQVTTIDLLKYIISQAISVNKSIHTDAALVPHLKTHIDVKSEEDWINILALVL
;
A
#
# COMPACT_ATOMS: atom_id res chain seq x y z
N MET A 1 -13.47 -23.18 17.71
CA MET A 1 -14.79 -22.80 18.25
C MET A 1 -15.44 -21.92 17.21
N GLU A 2 -16.20 -22.55 16.32
CA GLU A 2 -16.97 -21.88 15.27
C GLU A 2 -18.12 -21.13 15.95
N THR A 3 -18.06 -19.80 15.97
CA THR A 3 -19.20 -18.99 16.38
C THR A 3 -20.20 -18.98 15.23
N SER A 4 -21.18 -19.88 15.31
CA SER A 4 -22.44 -19.80 14.58
C SER A 4 -23.13 -18.48 14.91
N GLY A 5 -22.77 -17.43 14.19
CA GLY A 5 -23.52 -16.20 14.09
C GLY A 5 -24.67 -16.38 13.10
N THR A 6 -25.60 -17.28 13.40
CA THR A 6 -26.91 -17.28 12.76
C THR A 6 -27.61 -16.00 13.22
N SER A 7 -27.37 -14.91 12.47
CA SER A 7 -28.06 -13.63 12.66
C SER A 7 -29.55 -13.89 12.76
N ALA A 8 -30.23 -13.34 13.77
CA ALA A 8 -31.68 -13.39 13.89
C ALA A 8 -32.42 -12.90 12.62
N LEU A 9 -31.72 -12.24 11.70
CA LEU A 9 -32.21 -11.74 10.43
C LEU A 9 -32.12 -12.77 9.28
N SER A 10 -31.37 -13.87 9.42
CA SER A 10 -31.42 -14.96 8.41
C SER A 10 -32.82 -15.57 8.32
N ALA A 11 -33.57 -15.54 9.43
CA ALA A 11 -34.98 -15.94 9.47
C ALA A 11 -35.88 -15.06 8.57
N TRP A 12 -35.55 -13.78 8.35
CA TRP A 12 -36.28 -12.89 7.44
C TRP A 12 -36.20 -13.38 5.99
N TYR A 13 -35.03 -13.89 5.58
CA TYR A 13 -34.81 -14.39 4.22
C TYR A 13 -35.25 -15.85 4.03
N ILE A 14 -35.43 -16.60 5.12
CA ILE A 14 -35.68 -18.05 5.07
C ILE A 14 -37.13 -18.43 5.42
N SER A 15 -37.89 -17.59 6.13
CA SER A 15 -39.26 -17.83 6.66
C SER A 15 -39.72 -19.30 6.67
N SER A 16 -39.46 -19.97 7.81
CA SER A 16 -39.66 -21.40 8.11
C SER A 16 -41.11 -21.94 8.07
N GLU A 17 -42.09 -21.21 7.52
CA GLU A 17 -43.47 -21.68 7.29
C GLU A 17 -43.65 -22.24 5.88
N ALA A 18 -42.57 -22.84 5.36
CA ALA A 18 -42.32 -22.95 3.93
C ALA A 18 -43.12 -24.04 3.21
N SER A 19 -43.79 -24.95 3.92
CA SER A 19 -44.40 -26.14 3.31
C SER A 19 -45.91 -26.11 3.16
N GLU A 20 -46.65 -25.44 4.06
CA GLU A 20 -48.13 -25.49 4.05
C GLU A 20 -48.74 -24.33 3.24
N CYS A 21 -48.16 -23.14 3.32
CA CYS A 21 -48.74 -21.94 2.68
C CYS A 21 -48.42 -21.83 1.18
N THR A 22 -47.25 -22.32 0.74
CA THR A 22 -46.86 -22.44 -0.69
C THR A 22 -47.69 -23.47 -1.42
N ALA A 23 -47.91 -24.64 -0.80
CA ALA A 23 -48.82 -25.66 -1.30
C ALA A 23 -50.25 -25.10 -1.44
N GLY A 24 -50.67 -24.22 -0.54
CA GLY A 24 -51.94 -23.51 -0.60
C GLY A 24 -52.07 -22.59 -1.82
N ALA A 25 -51.14 -21.65 -2.01
CA ALA A 25 -51.19 -20.71 -3.13
C ALA A 25 -51.03 -21.40 -4.50
N GLU A 26 -50.16 -22.41 -4.60
CA GLU A 26 -50.04 -23.23 -5.81
C GLU A 26 -51.30 -24.05 -6.09
N ARG A 27 -51.96 -24.57 -5.05
CA ARG A 27 -53.23 -25.29 -5.20
C ARG A 27 -54.35 -24.35 -5.66
N VAL A 28 -54.47 -23.16 -5.07
CA VAL A 28 -55.44 -22.14 -5.47
C VAL A 28 -55.21 -21.70 -6.91
N PHE A 29 -53.94 -21.53 -7.31
CA PHE A 29 -53.59 -21.23 -8.69
C PHE A 29 -53.94 -22.38 -9.65
N LYS A 30 -53.67 -23.63 -9.28
CA LYS A 30 -54.08 -24.80 -10.06
C LYS A 30 -55.61 -24.91 -10.19
N GLU A 31 -56.34 -24.60 -9.14
CA GLU A 31 -57.81 -24.60 -9.12
C GLU A 31 -58.38 -23.50 -10.03
N ALA A 32 -57.88 -22.26 -9.90
CA ALA A 32 -58.27 -21.16 -10.77
C ALA A 32 -57.95 -21.45 -12.25
N LEU A 33 -56.82 -22.10 -12.54
CA LEU A 33 -56.47 -22.57 -13.88
C LEU A 33 -57.37 -23.72 -14.37
N ALA A 34 -57.74 -24.65 -13.49
CA ALA A 34 -58.64 -25.74 -13.85
C ALA A 34 -60.04 -25.18 -14.19
N GLU A 35 -60.56 -24.27 -13.37
CA GLU A 35 -61.79 -23.52 -13.64
C GLU A 35 -61.67 -22.76 -14.97
N PHE A 36 -60.52 -22.11 -15.20
CA PHE A 36 -60.23 -21.41 -16.45
C PHE A 36 -60.33 -22.31 -17.68
N SER A 37 -59.66 -23.45 -17.63
CA SER A 37 -59.60 -24.42 -18.71
C SER A 37 -60.96 -25.07 -18.98
N ALA A 38 -61.74 -25.33 -17.93
CA ALA A 38 -63.07 -25.92 -18.01
C ALA A 38 -64.07 -24.96 -18.67
N GLU A 39 -64.04 -23.68 -18.28
CA GLU A 39 -64.93 -22.65 -18.85
C GLU A 39 -64.65 -22.41 -20.34
N PHE A 40 -63.37 -22.48 -20.73
CA PHE A 40 -62.93 -22.38 -22.12
C PHE A 40 -63.29 -23.61 -22.96
N SER A 41 -63.40 -24.79 -22.34
CA SER A 41 -63.71 -26.06 -23.01
C SER A 41 -65.22 -26.30 -23.24
N LYS A 42 -66.11 -25.49 -22.65
CA LYS A 42 -67.58 -25.63 -22.80
C LYS A 42 -68.12 -25.34 -24.22
N ASP A 43 -67.33 -24.72 -25.10
CA ASP A 43 -67.71 -24.48 -26.50
C ASP A 43 -66.95 -25.40 -27.47
N GLY A 44 -67.66 -26.31 -28.15
CA GLY A 44 -67.06 -27.15 -29.21
C GLY A 44 -66.50 -26.35 -30.40
N LYS A 45 -66.94 -25.09 -30.60
CA LYS A 45 -66.38 -24.17 -31.61
C LYS A 45 -65.09 -23.48 -31.14
N GLN A 46 -64.96 -23.20 -29.85
CA GLN A 46 -63.76 -22.58 -29.28
C GLN A 46 -62.65 -23.63 -29.14
N GLN A 47 -62.96 -24.85 -28.69
CA GLN A 47 -62.00 -25.96 -28.64
C GLN A 47 -61.40 -26.25 -30.01
N LYS A 48 -62.22 -26.29 -31.07
CA LYS A 48 -61.72 -26.38 -32.46
C LYS A 48 -60.84 -25.19 -32.85
N TRP A 49 -61.24 -23.96 -32.53
CA TRP A 49 -60.44 -22.77 -32.84
C TRP A 49 -59.09 -22.74 -32.10
N ILE A 50 -59.04 -23.11 -30.82
CA ILE A 50 -57.81 -23.17 -30.01
C ILE A 50 -56.88 -24.28 -30.51
N THR A 51 -57.45 -25.42 -30.91
CA THR A 51 -56.68 -26.59 -31.39
C THR A 51 -56.18 -26.39 -32.83
N ASP A 52 -56.98 -25.73 -33.69
CA ASP A 52 -56.62 -25.40 -35.08
C ASP A 52 -55.67 -24.18 -35.14
N SER A 53 -55.76 -23.28 -34.17
CA SER A 53 -54.89 -22.12 -34.05
C SER A 53 -53.66 -22.51 -33.20
N LYS A 54 -52.51 -22.80 -33.83
CA LYS A 54 -51.20 -22.91 -33.15
C LYS A 54 -50.75 -21.58 -32.48
N TYR A 55 -51.54 -21.00 -31.58
CA TYR A 55 -51.44 -19.58 -31.16
C TYR A 55 -51.71 -19.34 -29.67
N GLY A 56 -51.09 -20.12 -28.77
CA GLY A 56 -50.90 -19.65 -27.40
C GLY A 56 -49.50 -19.09 -27.22
N ASN A 57 -49.12 -18.15 -28.08
CA ASN A 57 -47.87 -17.41 -27.97
C ASN A 57 -48.14 -15.91 -27.79
N PHE A 58 -47.19 -15.24 -27.17
CA PHE A 58 -47.26 -13.83 -26.84
C PHE A 58 -47.41 -12.94 -28.09
N GLU A 59 -46.75 -13.31 -29.18
CA GLU A 59 -46.77 -12.62 -30.47
C GLU A 59 -48.19 -12.55 -31.05
N SER A 60 -49.01 -13.58 -30.81
CA SER A 60 -50.40 -13.60 -31.26
C SER A 60 -51.29 -12.59 -30.53
N VAL A 61 -51.00 -12.31 -29.25
CA VAL A 61 -51.72 -11.29 -28.48
C VAL A 61 -51.32 -9.91 -28.99
N LEU A 62 -50.03 -9.68 -29.23
CA LEU A 62 -49.54 -8.43 -29.82
C LEU A 62 -50.14 -8.17 -31.20
N ALA A 63 -50.21 -9.18 -32.07
CA ALA A 63 -50.82 -9.06 -33.38
C ALA A 63 -52.29 -8.63 -33.30
N SER A 64 -53.06 -9.15 -32.33
CA SER A 64 -54.46 -8.75 -32.13
C SER A 64 -54.62 -7.36 -31.50
N VAL A 65 -53.67 -6.90 -30.69
CA VAL A 65 -53.62 -5.49 -30.24
C VAL A 65 -53.36 -4.57 -31.42
N GLU A 66 -52.44 -4.93 -32.32
CA GLU A 66 -52.12 -4.15 -33.51
C GLU A 66 -53.29 -4.16 -34.53
N GLU A 67 -53.97 -5.29 -34.71
CA GLU A 67 -55.19 -5.39 -35.53
C GLU A 67 -56.28 -4.47 -35.00
N ALA A 68 -56.51 -4.47 -33.67
CA ALA A 68 -57.40 -3.52 -33.02
C ALA A 68 -56.94 -2.07 -33.24
N ARG A 69 -55.63 -1.80 -33.20
CA ARG A 69 -55.09 -0.46 -33.45
C ARG A 69 -55.40 0.00 -34.88
N VAL A 70 -55.09 -0.81 -35.88
CA VAL A 70 -55.32 -0.50 -37.31
C VAL A 70 -56.82 -0.27 -37.56
N TYR A 71 -57.69 -1.14 -37.05
CA TYR A 71 -59.15 -1.01 -37.17
C TYR A 71 -59.67 0.34 -36.64
N TYR A 72 -59.12 0.84 -35.53
CA TYR A 72 -59.49 2.13 -34.94
C TYR A 72 -58.70 3.33 -35.48
N GLU A 73 -57.59 3.11 -36.21
CA GLU A 73 -56.85 4.15 -36.95
C GLU A 73 -57.57 4.52 -38.26
N GLU A 74 -58.14 3.54 -38.95
CA GLU A 74 -58.91 3.73 -40.17
C GLU A 74 -60.25 4.42 -39.93
N ARG A 75 -60.89 4.15 -38.77
CA ARG A 75 -62.06 4.89 -38.29
C ARG A 75 -61.63 6.17 -37.57
N LYS A 76 -61.63 7.31 -38.25
CA LYS A 76 -61.51 8.66 -37.63
C LYS A 76 -62.45 8.77 -36.43
N GLY A 77 -61.95 8.63 -35.21
CA GLY A 77 -62.86 8.55 -34.06
C GLY A 77 -62.33 8.76 -32.66
N ASN A 78 -61.21 8.18 -32.21
CA ASN A 78 -60.85 8.34 -30.78
C ASN A 78 -59.36 8.15 -30.44
N SER A 79 -58.68 9.28 -30.22
CA SER A 79 -57.25 9.33 -29.86
C SER A 79 -56.94 8.68 -28.50
N LYS A 80 -57.90 8.65 -27.56
CA LYS A 80 -57.71 8.05 -26.23
C LYS A 80 -57.61 6.53 -26.25
N LEU A 81 -58.50 5.86 -26.99
CA LEU A 81 -58.46 4.40 -27.14
C LEU A 81 -57.20 3.96 -27.89
N ARG A 82 -56.83 4.71 -28.95
CA ARG A 82 -55.58 4.50 -29.68
C ARG A 82 -54.37 4.57 -28.75
N LYS A 83 -54.27 5.62 -27.91
CA LYS A 83 -53.21 5.76 -26.90
C LYS A 83 -53.22 4.61 -25.89
N GLY A 84 -54.40 4.16 -25.47
CA GLY A 84 -54.54 3.01 -24.57
C GLY A 84 -54.03 1.70 -25.18
N LEU A 85 -54.31 1.45 -26.46
CA LEU A 85 -53.84 0.25 -27.18
C LEU A 85 -52.32 0.28 -27.38
N VAL A 86 -51.74 1.43 -27.71
CA VAL A 86 -50.28 1.61 -27.80
C VAL A 86 -49.60 1.34 -26.45
N HIS A 87 -50.13 1.90 -25.37
CA HIS A 87 -49.62 1.68 -24.02
C HIS A 87 -49.72 0.21 -23.60
N LEU A 88 -50.79 -0.47 -24.04
CA LEU A 88 -50.97 -1.89 -23.78
C LEU A 88 -49.92 -2.72 -24.53
N SER A 89 -49.67 -2.46 -25.82
CA SER A 89 -48.65 -3.18 -26.60
C SER A 89 -47.25 -3.01 -26.03
N GLU A 90 -46.88 -1.81 -25.59
CA GLU A 90 -45.56 -1.53 -25.01
C GLU A 90 -45.32 -2.33 -23.72
N LYS A 91 -46.35 -2.47 -22.88
CA LYS A 91 -46.23 -3.14 -21.58
C LYS A 91 -46.49 -4.63 -21.62
N LEU A 92 -47.15 -5.13 -22.64
CA LEU A 92 -47.38 -6.56 -22.81
C LEU A 92 -46.05 -7.32 -22.88
N TYR A 93 -44.95 -6.71 -23.33
CA TYR A 93 -43.61 -7.31 -23.26
C TYR A 93 -43.16 -7.61 -21.83
N SER A 94 -43.48 -6.75 -20.85
CA SER A 94 -43.22 -7.03 -19.43
C SER A 94 -44.06 -8.22 -18.94
N TYR A 95 -45.31 -8.33 -19.40
CA TYR A 95 -46.19 -9.45 -19.08
C TYR A 95 -45.62 -10.80 -19.55
N SER A 96 -45.10 -10.85 -20.79
CA SER A 96 -44.47 -12.07 -21.33
C SER A 96 -43.29 -12.50 -20.47
N SER A 97 -42.36 -11.58 -20.23
CA SER A 97 -41.12 -11.87 -19.51
C SER A 97 -41.35 -12.46 -18.12
N ILE A 98 -42.44 -12.11 -17.43
CA ILE A 98 -42.68 -12.57 -16.06
C ILE A 98 -43.51 -13.85 -16.03
N MET A 99 -44.48 -14.01 -16.95
CA MET A 99 -45.14 -15.31 -17.16
C MET A 99 -44.11 -16.39 -17.47
N ASP A 100 -43.09 -16.06 -18.27
CA ASP A 100 -42.00 -16.96 -18.62
C ASP A 100 -41.03 -17.20 -17.43
N VAL A 101 -40.84 -16.22 -16.54
CA VAL A 101 -39.96 -16.31 -15.36
C VAL A 101 -40.61 -17.04 -14.18
N LEU A 102 -41.93 -16.96 -14.00
CA LEU A 102 -42.65 -17.53 -12.84
C LEU A 102 -43.34 -18.86 -13.14
N LEU A 103 -43.62 -19.18 -14.41
CA LEU A 103 -44.16 -20.47 -14.84
C LEU A 103 -43.16 -21.29 -15.70
N PRO A 104 -41.85 -21.34 -15.39
CA PRO A 104 -40.90 -22.10 -16.22
C PRO A 104 -41.21 -23.61 -16.26
N GLN A 105 -42.00 -24.12 -15.31
CA GLN A 105 -42.32 -25.53 -15.16
C GLN A 105 -43.50 -26.02 -16.02
N ARG A 106 -44.35 -25.13 -16.58
CA ARG A 106 -45.56 -25.53 -17.37
C ARG A 106 -45.95 -24.45 -18.41
N PRO A 107 -45.39 -24.49 -19.64
CA PRO A 107 -45.66 -23.51 -20.69
C PRO A 107 -47.15 -23.47 -21.13
N GLU A 108 -47.87 -24.57 -20.93
CA GLU A 108 -49.30 -24.71 -21.26
C GLU A 108 -50.19 -23.63 -20.61
N TYR A 109 -49.81 -23.13 -19.44
CA TYR A 109 -50.62 -22.17 -18.68
C TYR A 109 -50.43 -20.73 -19.17
N SER A 110 -49.19 -20.35 -19.52
CA SER A 110 -48.91 -19.07 -20.18
C SER A 110 -49.62 -19.01 -21.54
N THR A 111 -49.54 -20.10 -22.30
CA THR A 111 -50.23 -20.32 -23.58
C THR A 111 -51.75 -20.13 -23.46
N LEU A 112 -52.37 -20.68 -22.42
CA LEU A 112 -53.80 -20.55 -22.16
C LEU A 112 -54.20 -19.09 -21.85
N ALA A 113 -53.47 -18.41 -20.96
CA ALA A 113 -53.73 -17.01 -20.62
C ALA A 113 -53.59 -16.08 -21.84
N TYR A 114 -52.56 -16.28 -22.67
CA TYR A 114 -52.37 -15.54 -23.92
C TYR A 114 -53.53 -15.77 -24.91
N SER A 115 -53.95 -17.03 -25.09
CA SER A 115 -55.05 -17.35 -26.00
C SER A 115 -56.37 -16.67 -25.61
N ALA A 116 -56.66 -16.58 -24.31
CA ALA A 116 -57.84 -15.89 -23.81
C ALA A 116 -57.75 -14.37 -23.97
N MET A 117 -56.59 -13.76 -23.68
CA MET A 117 -56.37 -12.33 -23.94
C MET A 117 -56.61 -11.99 -25.41
N LYS A 118 -56.07 -12.80 -26.33
CA LYS A 118 -56.30 -12.65 -27.77
C LYS A 118 -57.78 -12.75 -28.13
N PHE A 119 -58.46 -13.79 -27.65
CA PHE A 119 -59.88 -14.01 -27.90
C PHE A 119 -60.73 -12.82 -27.43
N LEU A 120 -60.46 -12.30 -26.24
CA LEU A 120 -61.16 -11.14 -25.68
C LEU A 120 -60.96 -9.89 -26.53
N LEU A 121 -59.73 -9.62 -26.98
CA LEU A 121 -59.44 -8.45 -27.82
C LEU A 121 -60.16 -8.53 -29.17
N LEU A 122 -60.14 -9.69 -29.82
CA LEU A 122 -60.81 -9.90 -31.11
C LEU A 122 -62.34 -9.88 -30.99
N SER A 123 -62.89 -10.50 -29.94
CA SER A 123 -64.35 -10.58 -29.73
C SER A 123 -64.98 -9.21 -29.52
N VAL A 124 -64.20 -8.28 -28.98
CA VAL A 124 -64.69 -6.97 -28.56
C VAL A 124 -64.33 -5.88 -29.56
N ILE A 125 -63.47 -6.15 -30.56
CA ILE A 125 -62.92 -5.17 -31.52
C ILE A 125 -64.00 -4.29 -32.17
N ASN A 126 -65.21 -4.83 -32.40
CA ASN A 126 -66.34 -4.13 -33.01
C ASN A 126 -67.15 -3.23 -32.03
N HIS A 127 -66.86 -3.29 -30.72
CA HIS A 127 -67.61 -2.63 -29.65
C HIS A 127 -66.76 -1.65 -28.84
N HIS A 128 -66.75 -0.38 -29.27
CA HIS A 128 -65.87 0.67 -28.72
C HIS A 128 -65.80 0.77 -27.19
N LYS A 129 -66.95 0.86 -26.49
CA LYS A 129 -66.99 1.01 -25.02
C LYS A 129 -66.34 -0.17 -24.29
N LEU A 130 -66.56 -1.38 -24.83
CA LEU A 130 -66.07 -2.61 -24.24
C LEU A 130 -64.56 -2.78 -24.51
N VAL A 131 -64.06 -2.42 -25.70
CA VAL A 131 -62.60 -2.42 -25.98
C VAL A 131 -61.89 -1.43 -25.06
N SER A 132 -62.47 -0.25 -24.85
CA SER A 132 -61.89 0.77 -23.97
C SER A 132 -61.78 0.29 -22.52
N GLN A 133 -62.80 -0.40 -22.00
CA GLN A 133 -62.78 -0.92 -20.64
C GLN A 133 -61.82 -2.10 -20.48
N LEU A 134 -61.82 -3.04 -21.42
CA LEU A 134 -60.88 -4.16 -21.44
C LEU A 134 -59.43 -3.65 -21.51
N CYS A 135 -59.17 -2.67 -22.38
CA CYS A 135 -57.86 -2.05 -22.54
C CYS A 135 -57.41 -1.31 -21.26
N ALA A 136 -58.31 -0.60 -20.57
CA ALA A 136 -57.99 0.06 -19.30
C ALA A 136 -57.66 -0.94 -18.18
N GLY A 137 -58.43 -2.03 -18.08
CA GLY A 137 -58.18 -3.11 -17.10
C GLY A 137 -56.85 -3.80 -17.35
N LEU A 138 -56.57 -4.21 -18.59
CA LEU A 138 -55.30 -4.85 -18.97
C LEU A 138 -54.10 -3.92 -18.76
N ASN A 139 -54.23 -2.62 -19.03
CA ASN A 139 -53.17 -1.64 -18.76
C ASN A 139 -52.85 -1.48 -17.26
N SER A 140 -53.88 -1.56 -16.41
CA SER A 140 -53.73 -1.50 -14.95
C SER A 140 -53.03 -2.75 -14.41
N ILE A 141 -53.43 -3.92 -14.91
CA ILE A 141 -52.79 -5.20 -14.62
C ILE A 141 -51.31 -5.18 -15.06
N ALA A 142 -51.03 -4.71 -16.27
CA ALA A 142 -49.67 -4.65 -16.79
C ALA A 142 -48.75 -3.77 -15.92
N HIS A 143 -49.26 -2.64 -15.39
CA HIS A 143 -48.50 -1.81 -14.45
C HIS A 143 -48.10 -2.55 -13.17
N VAL A 144 -49.03 -3.29 -12.58
CA VAL A 144 -48.78 -4.07 -11.34
C VAL A 144 -47.75 -5.17 -11.59
N ILE A 145 -47.82 -5.78 -12.77
CA ILE A 145 -46.92 -6.86 -13.18
C ILE A 145 -45.49 -6.35 -13.42
N SER A 146 -45.32 -5.22 -14.12
CA SER A 146 -43.98 -4.60 -14.25
C SER A 146 -43.37 -4.26 -12.89
N ARG A 147 -44.18 -3.80 -11.92
CA ARG A 147 -43.72 -3.55 -10.54
C ARG A 147 -43.33 -4.84 -9.82
N ALA A 148 -44.11 -5.91 -9.98
CA ALA A 148 -43.81 -7.22 -9.41
C ALA A 148 -42.46 -7.78 -9.89
N GLN A 149 -42.13 -7.58 -11.17
CA GLN A 149 -40.85 -8.01 -11.76
C GLN A 149 -39.65 -7.38 -11.07
N LEU A 150 -39.68 -6.06 -10.90
CA LEU A 150 -38.59 -5.35 -10.25
C LEU A 150 -38.44 -5.80 -8.81
N ILE A 151 -39.56 -5.96 -8.09
CA ILE A 151 -39.54 -6.36 -6.69
C ILE A 151 -39.02 -7.79 -6.51
N ILE A 152 -39.41 -8.76 -7.35
CA ILE A 152 -38.91 -10.13 -7.22
C ILE A 152 -37.43 -10.26 -7.58
N GLN A 153 -36.91 -9.42 -8.48
CA GLN A 153 -35.49 -9.39 -8.81
C GLN A 153 -34.64 -8.79 -7.68
N LEU A 154 -35.15 -7.74 -7.03
CA LEU A 154 -34.45 -7.07 -5.94
C LEU A 154 -34.56 -7.84 -4.61
N TYR A 155 -35.75 -8.37 -4.31
CA TYR A 155 -36.08 -8.98 -3.03
C TYR A 155 -36.80 -10.33 -3.24
N PRO A 156 -36.07 -11.40 -3.61
CA PRO A 156 -36.66 -12.71 -3.98
C PRO A 156 -37.16 -13.53 -2.78
N THR A 157 -37.79 -12.88 -1.79
CA THR A 157 -38.31 -13.52 -0.58
C THR A 157 -39.51 -14.42 -0.89
N GLN A 158 -39.70 -15.46 -0.08
CA GLN A 158 -40.82 -16.39 -0.25
C GLN A 158 -42.18 -15.72 -0.15
N GLN A 159 -42.33 -14.78 0.77
CA GLN A 159 -43.59 -14.06 0.96
C GLN A 159 -43.93 -13.18 -0.25
N ILE A 160 -42.93 -12.51 -0.86
CA ILE A 160 -43.13 -11.75 -2.10
C ILE A 160 -43.56 -12.67 -3.24
N ARG A 161 -42.96 -13.87 -3.37
CA ARG A 161 -43.37 -14.86 -4.38
C ARG A 161 -44.84 -15.26 -4.22
N GLN A 162 -45.32 -15.45 -3.00
CA GLN A 162 -46.72 -15.82 -2.73
C GLN A 162 -47.70 -14.73 -3.17
N VAL A 163 -47.43 -13.47 -2.80
CA VAL A 163 -48.26 -12.33 -3.22
C VAL A 163 -48.31 -12.23 -4.74
N ILE A 164 -47.20 -12.52 -5.42
CA ILE A 164 -47.16 -12.53 -6.88
C ILE A 164 -48.05 -13.65 -7.45
N VAL A 165 -47.98 -14.87 -6.91
CA VAL A 165 -48.87 -15.98 -7.31
C VAL A 165 -50.34 -15.58 -7.15
N GLU A 166 -50.70 -14.93 -6.03
CA GLU A 166 -52.06 -14.46 -5.76
C GLU A 166 -52.52 -13.37 -6.76
N ILE A 167 -51.63 -12.45 -7.13
CA ILE A 167 -51.89 -11.47 -8.21
C ILE A 167 -52.24 -12.21 -9.51
N TYR A 168 -51.53 -13.29 -9.86
CA TYR A 168 -51.82 -14.09 -11.06
C TYR A 168 -53.17 -14.82 -10.99
N VAL A 169 -53.54 -15.35 -9.83
CA VAL A 169 -54.88 -15.92 -9.62
C VAL A 169 -55.96 -14.88 -9.95
N HIS A 170 -55.82 -13.65 -9.45
CA HIS A 170 -56.77 -12.59 -9.74
C HIS A 170 -56.75 -12.15 -11.21
N ILE A 171 -55.61 -12.20 -11.90
CA ILE A 171 -55.53 -11.94 -13.34
C ILE A 171 -56.30 -13.00 -14.14
N LEU A 172 -56.18 -14.28 -13.76
CA LEU A 172 -56.95 -15.35 -14.39
C LEU A 172 -58.45 -15.16 -14.16
N HIS A 173 -58.87 -14.82 -12.94
CA HIS A 173 -60.27 -14.50 -12.64
C HIS A 173 -60.77 -13.27 -13.43
N PHE A 174 -59.93 -12.25 -13.64
CA PHE A 174 -60.25 -11.10 -14.48
C PHE A 174 -60.54 -11.55 -15.92
N LEU A 175 -59.65 -12.37 -16.50
CA LEU A 175 -59.80 -12.89 -17.86
C LEU A 175 -61.02 -13.80 -18.00
N LEU A 176 -61.32 -14.63 -16.99
CA LEU A 176 -62.51 -15.50 -16.98
C LEU A 176 -63.80 -14.71 -16.96
N ARG A 177 -63.90 -13.76 -16.02
CA ARG A 177 -65.10 -12.95 -15.86
C ARG A 177 -65.33 -12.07 -17.09
N ALA A 178 -64.25 -11.61 -17.73
CA ALA A 178 -64.33 -10.94 -19.01
C ALA A 178 -64.88 -11.90 -20.07
N LEU A 179 -64.36 -13.12 -20.17
CA LEU A 179 -64.75 -14.09 -21.18
C LEU A 179 -66.18 -14.58 -21.02
N SER A 180 -66.63 -14.87 -19.80
CA SER A 180 -68.02 -15.25 -19.51
C SER A 180 -68.99 -14.15 -19.92
N TRP A 181 -68.63 -12.89 -19.63
CA TRP A 181 -69.44 -11.74 -20.01
C TRP A 181 -69.58 -11.63 -21.52
N TYR A 182 -68.48 -11.61 -22.27
CA TYR A 182 -68.55 -11.43 -23.72
C TYR A 182 -69.21 -12.60 -24.48
N ARG A 183 -69.45 -13.73 -23.82
CA ARG A 183 -70.19 -14.88 -24.36
C ARG A 183 -71.71 -14.79 -24.14
N GLU A 184 -72.19 -13.94 -23.23
CA GLU A 184 -73.63 -13.75 -23.01
C GLU A 184 -74.30 -13.11 -24.24
N SER A 185 -75.56 -13.46 -24.53
CA SER A 185 -76.22 -13.03 -25.78
C SER A 185 -76.53 -11.52 -25.81
N LYS A 186 -76.68 -10.95 -27.03
CA LYS A 186 -77.05 -9.53 -27.23
C LYS A 186 -78.31 -9.10 -26.45
N MET A 187 -79.25 -10.01 -26.19
CA MET A 187 -80.47 -9.74 -25.42
C MET A 187 -80.24 -9.77 -23.90
N THR A 188 -79.38 -10.66 -23.40
CA THR A 188 -78.94 -10.70 -21.99
C THR A 188 -78.18 -9.41 -21.64
N HIS A 189 -77.30 -8.97 -22.54
CA HIS A 189 -76.55 -7.73 -22.44
C HIS A 189 -77.43 -6.46 -22.40
N MET A 190 -78.54 -6.43 -23.13
CA MET A 190 -79.46 -5.29 -23.14
C MET A 190 -80.25 -5.17 -21.82
N LEU A 191 -80.64 -6.30 -21.22
CA LEU A 191 -81.31 -6.35 -19.91
C LEU A 191 -80.35 -6.01 -18.75
N GLN A 192 -79.12 -6.51 -18.79
CA GLN A 192 -78.13 -6.28 -17.73
C GLN A 192 -77.44 -4.92 -17.81
N ALA A 193 -77.38 -4.28 -18.99
CA ALA A 193 -76.88 -2.91 -19.14
C ALA A 193 -77.77 -1.86 -18.44
N ILE A 194 -79.06 -2.19 -18.21
CA ILE A 194 -80.01 -1.34 -17.48
C ILE A 194 -79.86 -1.53 -15.96
N THR A 195 -79.44 -2.71 -15.49
CA THR A 195 -79.32 -2.99 -14.04
C THR A 195 -77.90 -2.87 -13.46
N ARG A 196 -76.84 -2.96 -14.27
CA ARG A 196 -75.44 -2.80 -13.79
C ARG A 196 -74.54 -2.17 -14.88
N PRO A 197 -74.13 -0.89 -14.74
CA PRO A 197 -73.27 -0.25 -15.73
C PRO A 197 -71.91 -0.96 -15.82
N ALA A 198 -71.40 -1.08 -17.05
CA ALA A 198 -70.21 -1.85 -17.40
C ALA A 198 -68.90 -1.38 -16.71
N GLU A 199 -68.89 -0.21 -16.07
CA GLU A 199 -67.77 0.36 -15.31
C GLU A 199 -67.51 -0.34 -13.96
N LEU A 200 -68.44 -1.15 -13.43
CA LEU A 200 -68.40 -1.64 -12.05
C LEU A 200 -68.14 -3.15 -11.86
N ARG A 201 -67.67 -3.89 -12.88
CA ARG A 201 -67.74 -5.38 -12.86
C ARG A 201 -66.43 -6.13 -12.69
N TYR A 202 -65.30 -5.46 -12.93
CA TYR A 202 -63.97 -5.96 -12.60
C TYR A 202 -63.27 -5.06 -11.57
N GLY A 203 -63.97 -4.04 -11.05
CA GLY A 203 -63.41 -3.08 -10.11
C GLY A 203 -63.00 -3.74 -8.79
N ASP A 204 -63.73 -4.77 -8.36
CA ASP A 204 -63.38 -5.62 -7.22
C ASP A 204 -62.07 -6.39 -7.46
N ILE A 205 -61.92 -7.02 -8.64
CA ILE A 205 -60.71 -7.77 -8.99
C ILE A 205 -59.51 -6.81 -9.15
N LEU A 206 -59.69 -5.68 -9.82
CA LEU A 206 -58.65 -4.68 -10.00
C LEU A 206 -58.25 -4.03 -8.66
N ALA A 207 -59.20 -3.82 -7.75
CA ALA A 207 -58.91 -3.35 -6.39
C ALA A 207 -58.13 -4.41 -5.58
N ALA A 208 -58.48 -5.69 -5.70
CA ALA A 208 -57.72 -6.78 -5.08
C ALA A 208 -56.28 -6.82 -5.60
N ILE A 209 -56.09 -6.75 -6.93
CA ILE A 209 -54.76 -6.70 -7.57
C ILE A 209 -53.96 -5.48 -7.08
N SER A 210 -54.60 -4.30 -6.98
CA SER A 210 -53.96 -3.08 -6.46
C SER A 210 -53.54 -3.25 -5.00
N SER A 211 -54.42 -3.79 -4.15
CA SER A 211 -54.16 -4.06 -2.74
C SER A 211 -52.99 -5.02 -2.56
N LEU A 212 -52.96 -6.12 -3.33
CA LEU A 212 -51.85 -7.08 -3.31
C LEU A 212 -50.55 -6.43 -3.77
N SER A 213 -50.61 -5.58 -4.78
CA SER A 213 -49.44 -4.84 -5.27
C SER A 213 -48.89 -3.85 -4.23
N ASP A 214 -49.74 -3.26 -3.41
CA ASP A 214 -49.33 -2.38 -2.31
C ASP A 214 -48.77 -3.19 -1.14
N THR A 215 -49.35 -4.36 -0.82
CA THR A 215 -48.80 -5.31 0.13
C THR A 215 -47.38 -5.75 -0.28
N MET A 216 -47.19 -6.14 -1.53
CA MET A 216 -45.89 -6.47 -2.11
C MET A 216 -44.89 -5.31 -1.98
N SER A 217 -45.32 -4.07 -2.22
CA SER A 217 -44.46 -2.88 -2.08
C SER A 217 -44.05 -2.64 -0.62
N LYS A 218 -44.95 -2.84 0.34
CA LYS A 218 -44.64 -2.75 1.78
C LYS A 218 -43.66 -3.83 2.21
N MET A 219 -43.78 -5.04 1.68
CA MET A 219 -42.86 -6.15 1.96
C MET A 219 -41.48 -5.88 1.37
N ALA A 220 -41.40 -5.31 0.17
CA ALA A 220 -40.13 -4.87 -0.42
C ALA A 220 -39.44 -3.80 0.44
N LEU A 221 -40.19 -2.83 0.98
CA LEU A 221 -39.66 -1.83 1.91
C LEU A 221 -39.15 -2.46 3.21
N ALA A 222 -39.90 -3.42 3.77
CA ALA A 222 -39.45 -4.14 4.96
C ALA A 222 -38.16 -4.94 4.69
N SER A 223 -38.04 -5.59 3.52
CA SER A 223 -36.81 -6.25 3.08
C SER A 223 -35.64 -5.29 2.94
N SER A 224 -35.87 -4.10 2.35
CA SER A 224 -34.83 -3.06 2.25
C SER A 224 -34.34 -2.61 3.63
N HIS A 225 -35.23 -2.46 4.60
CA HIS A 225 -34.84 -2.13 5.97
C HIS A 225 -34.08 -3.24 6.68
N ALA A 226 -34.40 -4.51 6.41
CA ALA A 226 -33.62 -5.64 6.92
C ALA A 226 -32.18 -5.61 6.36
N GLU A 227 -32.01 -5.42 5.05
CA GLU A 227 -30.70 -5.29 4.41
C GLU A 227 -29.91 -4.10 4.94
N GLN A 228 -30.56 -2.94 5.16
CA GLN A 228 -29.91 -1.77 5.77
C GLN A 228 -29.36 -2.08 7.16
N ARG A 229 -30.10 -2.86 7.96
CA ARG A 229 -29.65 -3.26 9.29
C ARG A 229 -28.48 -4.24 9.23
N ASP A 230 -28.52 -5.20 8.31
CA ASP A 230 -27.41 -6.13 8.06
C ASP A 230 -26.14 -5.39 7.60
N MET A 231 -26.29 -4.43 6.67
CA MET A 231 -25.18 -3.56 6.25
C MET A 231 -24.61 -2.77 7.43
N HIS A 232 -25.46 -2.22 8.30
CA HIS A 232 -25.00 -1.49 9.47
C HIS A 232 -24.21 -2.37 10.45
N ALA A 233 -24.65 -3.61 10.66
CA ALA A 233 -23.93 -4.57 11.49
C ALA A 233 -22.55 -4.91 10.87
N CYS A 234 -22.50 -5.16 9.56
CA CYS A 234 -21.27 -5.42 8.82
C CYS A 234 -20.29 -4.23 8.90
N ILE A 235 -20.76 -3.00 8.68
CA ILE A 235 -19.94 -1.79 8.80
C ILE A 235 -19.39 -1.64 10.22
N THR A 236 -20.21 -1.91 11.23
CA THR A 236 -19.77 -1.82 12.64
C THR A 236 -18.65 -2.83 12.92
N GLN A 237 -18.75 -4.05 12.39
CA GLN A 237 -17.70 -5.06 12.50
C GLN A 237 -16.41 -4.60 11.81
N ILE A 238 -16.50 -4.11 10.56
CA ILE A 238 -15.33 -3.60 9.82
C ILE A 238 -14.64 -2.46 10.57
N LEU A 239 -15.40 -1.52 11.12
CA LEU A 239 -14.85 -0.42 11.91
C LEU A 239 -14.14 -0.92 13.17
N HIS A 240 -14.68 -1.95 13.83
CA HIS A 240 -14.03 -2.54 14.99
C HIS A 240 -12.69 -3.20 14.62
N GLU A 241 -12.65 -3.99 13.55
CA GLU A 241 -11.44 -4.63 13.05
C GLU A 241 -10.39 -3.60 12.59
N GLN A 242 -10.81 -2.51 11.94
CA GLN A 242 -9.92 -1.42 11.57
C GLN A 242 -9.31 -0.72 12.78
N LYS A 243 -10.09 -0.51 13.84
CA LYS A 243 -9.57 0.08 15.09
C LYS A 243 -8.51 -0.82 15.70
N LEU A 244 -8.77 -2.12 15.79
CA LEU A 244 -7.82 -3.11 16.30
C LEU A 244 -6.53 -3.13 15.45
N ASN A 245 -6.65 -3.13 14.13
CA ASN A 245 -5.50 -3.08 13.24
C ASN A 245 -4.68 -1.79 13.40
N ARG A 246 -5.35 -0.65 13.59
CA ARG A 246 -4.66 0.62 13.84
C ARG A 246 -3.89 0.58 15.14
N GLU A 247 -4.46 0.01 16.20
CA GLU A 247 -3.78 -0.19 17.50
C GLU A 247 -2.53 -1.06 17.33
N ASN A 248 -2.65 -2.21 16.65
CA ASN A 248 -1.52 -3.10 16.36
C ASN A 248 -0.41 -2.41 15.54
N VAL A 249 -0.78 -1.60 14.54
CA VAL A 249 0.18 -0.84 13.73
C VAL A 249 0.88 0.22 14.59
N THR A 250 0.16 0.90 15.49
CA THR A 250 0.80 1.88 16.39
C THR A 250 1.78 1.20 17.34
N GLU A 251 1.43 0.04 17.90
CA GLU A 251 2.33 -0.74 18.76
C GLU A 251 3.60 -1.12 17.98
N LEU A 252 3.45 -1.68 16.79
CA LEU A 252 4.58 -2.04 15.93
C LEU A 252 5.45 -0.83 15.59
N MET A 253 4.85 0.34 15.35
CA MET A 253 5.57 1.58 15.11
C MET A 253 6.39 2.02 16.33
N THR A 254 5.88 1.84 17.55
CA THR A 254 6.63 2.14 18.78
C THR A 254 7.83 1.19 18.94
N VAL A 255 7.65 -0.11 18.68
CA VAL A 255 8.72 -1.12 18.75
C VAL A 255 9.81 -0.80 17.72
N VAL A 256 9.43 -0.53 16.46
CA VAL A 256 10.38 -0.16 15.40
C VAL A 256 11.12 1.12 15.72
N SER A 257 10.45 2.13 16.28
CA SER A 257 11.10 3.39 16.69
C SER A 257 12.11 3.15 17.82
N GLY A 258 11.76 2.30 18.80
CA GLY A 258 12.67 1.89 19.87
C GLY A 258 13.90 1.16 19.34
N MET A 259 13.70 0.19 18.44
CA MET A 259 14.80 -0.54 17.80
C MET A 259 15.74 0.39 17.02
N LYS A 260 15.18 1.36 16.28
CA LYS A 260 15.98 2.37 15.57
C LYS A 260 16.85 3.18 16.52
N LEU A 261 16.33 3.58 17.68
CA LEU A 261 17.10 4.30 18.69
C LEU A 261 18.25 3.43 19.22
N SER A 262 17.97 2.18 19.59
CA SER A 262 18.99 1.23 20.04
C SER A 262 20.09 1.02 19.00
N MET A 263 19.73 0.82 17.73
CA MET A 263 20.70 0.66 16.64
C MET A 263 21.62 1.89 16.49
N VAL A 264 21.07 3.11 16.57
CA VAL A 264 21.89 4.33 16.49
C VAL A 264 22.85 4.42 17.69
N THR A 265 22.38 4.07 18.90
CA THR A 265 23.25 4.06 20.09
C THR A 265 24.37 3.04 19.97
N GLU A 266 24.08 1.81 19.52
CA GLU A 266 25.09 0.77 19.31
C GLU A 266 26.10 1.17 18.23
N GLN A 267 25.63 1.76 17.13
CA GLN A 267 26.51 2.23 16.06
C GLN A 267 27.45 3.34 16.55
N GLY A 268 26.95 4.26 17.39
CA GLY A 268 27.77 5.30 18.03
C GLY A 268 28.83 4.71 18.96
N ILE A 269 28.44 3.77 19.83
CA ILE A 269 29.37 3.07 20.74
C ILE A 269 30.43 2.30 19.96
N ASN A 270 30.03 1.55 18.92
CA ASN A 270 30.94 0.76 18.10
C ASN A 270 31.90 1.65 17.30
N ALA A 271 31.43 2.78 16.75
CA ALA A 271 32.30 3.75 16.08
C ALA A 271 33.35 4.33 17.05
N SER A 272 32.95 4.69 18.27
CA SER A 272 33.87 5.17 19.30
C SER A 272 34.90 4.10 19.69
N ALA A 273 34.47 2.87 19.95
CA ALA A 273 35.36 1.75 20.28
C ALA A 273 36.36 1.46 19.15
N ARG A 274 35.94 1.57 17.88
CA ARG A 274 36.83 1.40 16.71
C ARG A 274 37.88 2.50 16.62
N ILE A 275 37.54 3.74 16.92
CA ILE A 275 38.51 4.86 16.93
C ILE A 275 39.54 4.65 18.03
N GLU A 276 39.09 4.32 19.25
CA GLU A 276 39.99 4.05 20.37
C GLU A 276 40.92 2.88 20.07
N PHE A 277 40.39 1.79 19.52
CA PHE A 277 41.20 0.64 19.11
C PHE A 277 42.27 1.01 18.09
N ARG A 278 41.92 1.82 17.07
CA ARG A 278 42.88 2.29 16.07
C ARG A 278 43.97 3.16 16.67
N GLN A 279 43.63 4.05 17.60
CA GLN A 279 44.61 4.89 18.30
C GLN A 279 45.59 4.04 19.10
N ARG A 280 45.08 3.13 19.95
CA ARG A 280 45.94 2.22 20.74
C ARG A 280 46.81 1.34 19.86
N LEU A 281 46.29 0.85 18.73
CA LEU A 281 47.06 0.04 17.80
C LEU A 281 48.20 0.83 17.14
N SER A 282 47.94 2.08 16.73
CA SER A 282 48.97 2.98 16.19
C SER A 282 50.06 3.28 17.22
N GLU A 283 49.66 3.56 18.47
CA GLU A 283 50.59 3.77 19.58
C GLU A 283 51.50 2.55 19.82
N VAL A 284 50.93 1.34 19.85
CA VAL A 284 51.69 0.10 20.02
C VAL A 284 52.67 -0.12 18.86
N GLN A 285 52.21 0.07 17.61
CA GLN A 285 53.06 -0.07 16.43
C GLN A 285 54.21 0.94 16.43
N LEU A 286 53.95 2.18 16.87
CA LEU A 286 54.97 3.22 16.98
C LEU A 286 55.98 2.90 18.10
N MET A 287 55.54 2.40 19.25
CA MET A 287 56.46 1.96 20.31
C MET A 287 57.36 0.82 19.82
N GLN A 288 56.82 -0.12 19.05
CA GLN A 288 57.61 -1.18 18.42
C GLN A 288 58.64 -0.61 17.44
N LEU A 289 58.25 0.37 16.61
CA LEU A 289 59.14 1.05 15.68
C LEU A 289 60.31 1.73 16.41
N LEU A 290 60.01 2.51 17.46
CA LEU A 290 61.02 3.18 18.27
C LEU A 290 61.98 2.18 18.93
N SER A 291 61.49 1.02 19.34
CA SER A 291 62.35 -0.04 19.88
C SER A 291 63.32 -0.59 18.82
N GLN A 292 62.89 -0.74 17.57
CA GLN A 292 63.73 -1.20 16.46
C GLN A 292 64.75 -0.13 16.01
N LEU A 293 64.40 1.15 16.16
CA LEU A 293 65.28 2.28 15.87
C LEU A 293 66.29 2.55 17.00
N SER A 294 66.16 1.90 18.15
CA SER A 294 67.06 2.12 19.27
C SER A 294 68.48 1.61 18.94
N VAL A 295 69.45 2.53 18.98
CA VAL A 295 70.87 2.25 18.72
C VAL A 295 71.60 2.19 20.06
N ALA A 296 71.98 0.99 20.52
CA ALA A 296 72.60 0.76 21.82
C ALA A 296 73.97 1.46 22.01
N VAL A 297 74.65 1.80 20.91
CA VAL A 297 76.00 2.38 20.91
C VAL A 297 75.99 3.89 21.18
N LEU A 298 74.88 4.59 20.95
CA LEU A 298 74.76 6.03 21.13
C LEU A 298 74.08 6.38 22.47
N PRO A 299 74.60 7.36 23.23
CA PRO A 299 73.95 7.80 24.46
C PRO A 299 72.62 8.50 24.16
N ASP A 300 71.72 8.49 25.14
CA ASP A 300 70.48 9.28 25.12
C ASP A 300 70.76 10.76 24.72
N PRO A 301 70.05 11.32 23.71
CA PRO A 301 70.30 12.66 23.18
C PRO A 301 70.26 13.77 24.21
N ILE A 302 69.37 13.65 25.20
CA ILE A 302 69.22 14.65 26.25
C ILE A 302 70.43 14.55 27.20
N LYS A 303 70.83 13.33 27.59
CA LYS A 303 71.99 13.11 28.46
C LYS A 303 73.29 13.53 27.77
N ALA A 304 73.45 13.22 26.49
CA ALA A 304 74.62 13.63 25.70
C ALA A 304 74.74 15.16 25.61
N PHE A 305 73.61 15.83 25.42
CA PHE A 305 73.53 17.28 25.39
C PHE A 305 73.82 17.91 26.77
N GLN A 306 73.20 17.41 27.84
CA GLN A 306 73.46 17.87 29.21
C GLN A 306 74.93 17.71 29.60
N LEU A 307 75.54 16.59 29.22
CA LEU A 307 76.95 16.33 29.48
C LEU A 307 77.86 17.29 28.69
N LEU A 308 77.55 17.55 27.41
CA LEU A 308 78.27 18.54 26.61
C LEU A 308 78.14 19.96 27.18
N LEU A 309 76.93 20.34 27.63
CA LEU A 309 76.69 21.61 28.32
C LEU A 309 77.50 21.70 29.62
N PHE A 310 77.53 20.64 30.42
CA PHE A 310 78.28 20.60 31.66
C PHE A 310 79.79 20.71 31.42
N VAL A 311 80.33 19.94 30.48
CA VAL A 311 81.74 19.97 30.10
C VAL A 311 82.12 21.33 29.51
N SER A 312 81.27 21.92 28.67
CA SER A 312 81.52 23.25 28.09
C SER A 312 81.42 24.39 29.11
N LYS A 313 80.57 24.27 30.15
CA LYS A 313 80.53 25.19 31.30
C LYS A 313 81.78 25.07 32.17
N LYS A 314 82.25 23.85 32.45
CA LYS A 314 83.48 23.60 33.23
C LYS A 314 84.77 24.02 32.53
N ARG A 315 84.82 23.91 31.20
CA ARG A 315 86.02 24.19 30.38
C ARG A 315 86.03 25.59 29.77
N GLN A 316 85.14 26.50 30.20
CA GLN A 316 85.17 27.91 29.77
C GLN A 316 86.55 28.51 30.09
N PRO A 317 87.38 28.92 29.10
CA PRO A 317 88.51 29.79 29.39
C PRO A 317 87.98 31.14 29.91
N LYS A 318 88.72 31.81 30.82
CA LYS A 318 88.47 33.21 31.21
C LYS A 318 88.16 34.02 29.94
N ARG A 319 87.02 34.74 29.92
CA ARG A 319 86.53 35.56 28.79
C ARG A 319 87.70 36.17 28.01
N SER A 320 88.03 35.60 26.86
CA SER A 320 88.88 36.27 25.89
C SER A 320 88.05 37.38 25.26
N ILE A 321 88.54 38.62 25.34
CA ILE A 321 87.88 39.84 24.83
C ILE A 321 87.75 39.81 23.29
N LYS A 322 88.48 38.93 22.61
CA LYS A 322 88.26 38.64 21.19
C LYS A 322 87.24 37.52 21.06
N GLY A 323 86.04 37.86 20.58
CA GLY A 323 85.05 36.87 20.13
C GLY A 323 85.66 35.88 19.15
N GLU A 324 85.18 34.64 19.17
CA GLU A 324 85.70 33.57 18.33
C GLU A 324 85.65 33.98 16.84
N ALA A 325 86.81 34.07 16.18
CA ALA A 325 86.94 34.63 14.82
C ALA A 325 86.02 33.95 13.77
N PHE A 326 85.67 32.67 13.98
CA PHE A 326 84.77 31.96 13.08
C PHE A 326 83.31 32.45 13.13
N ARG A 327 82.84 33.02 14.25
CA ARG A 327 81.45 33.56 14.37
C ARG A 327 81.22 34.80 13.51
N LEU A 328 82.32 35.48 13.15
CA LEU A 328 82.32 36.67 12.31
C LEU A 328 82.54 36.32 10.82
N ASP A 329 82.69 35.03 10.49
CA ASP A 329 82.76 34.57 9.09
C ASP A 329 81.42 34.90 8.39
N SER A 330 81.53 35.55 7.22
CA SER A 330 80.39 35.97 6.41
C SER A 330 79.49 34.80 6.02
N ARG A 331 80.04 33.58 5.93
CA ARG A 331 79.26 32.35 5.64
C ARG A 331 78.32 31.97 6.77
N ILE A 332 78.74 32.07 8.03
CA ILE A 332 77.89 31.75 9.19
C ILE A 332 76.80 32.82 9.36
N GLN A 333 77.14 34.08 9.11
CA GLN A 333 76.15 35.16 9.15
C GLN A 333 75.12 35.04 8.03
N LYS A 334 75.52 34.61 6.84
CA LYS A 334 74.60 34.35 5.71
C LYS A 334 73.69 33.16 6.03
N TRP A 335 74.23 32.07 6.59
CA TRP A 335 73.45 30.91 7.04
C TRP A 335 72.41 31.31 8.09
N ASN A 336 72.81 32.05 9.13
CA ASN A 336 71.90 32.49 10.20
C ASN A 336 70.82 33.49 9.75
N LYS A 337 71.01 34.15 8.60
CA LYS A 337 70.03 35.08 7.99
C LYS A 337 69.18 34.41 6.91
N SER A 338 69.50 33.18 6.50
CA SER A 338 68.74 32.44 5.49
C SER A 338 67.36 32.07 6.03
N LYS A 339 66.33 32.26 5.21
CA LYS A 339 64.96 31.77 5.49
C LYS A 339 64.72 30.36 4.92
N ASP A 340 65.60 29.92 4.01
CA ASP A 340 65.54 28.61 3.36
C ASP A 340 66.51 27.61 4.00
N SER A 341 66.25 26.31 3.79
CA SER A 341 67.09 25.20 4.24
C SER A 341 68.52 25.38 3.77
N SER A 342 69.45 25.48 4.73
CA SER A 342 70.86 25.74 4.42
C SER A 342 71.80 24.93 5.31
N LEU A 343 72.89 24.44 4.72
CA LEU A 343 73.90 23.62 5.39
C LEU A 343 75.14 24.46 5.69
N VAL A 344 75.67 24.33 6.91
CA VAL A 344 76.94 24.92 7.32
C VAL A 344 77.85 23.85 7.91
N ILE A 345 79.08 23.77 7.40
CA ILE A 345 80.12 22.88 7.93
C ILE A 345 81.19 23.76 8.57
N ILE A 346 81.38 23.60 9.88
CA ILE A 346 82.34 24.39 10.65
C ILE A 346 83.56 23.53 10.93
N ASN A 347 84.66 23.81 10.21
CA ASN A 347 85.93 23.13 10.40
C ASN A 347 86.75 23.80 11.52
N GLY A 348 87.31 22.99 12.42
CA GLY A 348 88.14 23.45 13.52
C GLY A 348 89.50 22.75 13.53
N THR A 349 90.50 23.41 14.11
CA THR A 349 91.78 22.78 14.44
C THR A 349 91.70 22.17 15.83
N TRP A 350 92.66 21.33 16.21
CA TRP A 350 92.72 20.75 17.56
C TRP A 350 92.65 21.79 18.69
N LYS A 351 93.19 22.99 18.45
CA LYS A 351 93.16 24.11 19.40
C LYS A 351 91.77 24.73 19.57
N THR A 352 90.94 24.72 18.53
CA THR A 352 89.60 25.33 18.56
C THR A 352 88.47 24.35 18.92
N ARG A 353 88.76 23.05 19.05
CA ARG A 353 87.76 22.00 19.32
C ARG A 353 86.80 22.29 20.48
N PHE A 354 87.29 22.85 21.58
CA PHE A 354 86.45 23.15 22.75
C PHE A 354 85.55 24.36 22.52
N HIS A 355 86.01 25.33 21.73
CA HIS A 355 85.21 26.47 21.29
C HIS A 355 84.08 26.02 20.36
N LEU A 356 84.37 25.14 19.39
CA LEU A 356 83.34 24.56 18.52
C LEU A 356 82.32 23.72 19.32
N GLN A 357 82.77 22.87 20.25
CA GLN A 357 81.86 22.10 21.11
C GLN A 357 80.97 23.00 21.98
N SER A 358 81.54 24.06 22.56
CA SER A 358 80.76 25.03 23.35
C SER A 358 79.80 25.83 22.49
N PHE A 359 80.16 26.14 21.23
CA PHE A 359 79.27 26.79 20.28
C PHE A 359 78.08 25.90 19.94
N CYS A 360 78.29 24.64 19.55
CA CYS A 360 77.21 23.69 19.26
C CYS A 360 76.28 23.50 20.47
N ALA A 361 76.83 23.34 21.68
CA ALA A 361 76.04 23.21 22.89
C ALA A 361 75.16 24.45 23.17
N LYS A 362 75.72 25.66 22.99
CA LYS A 362 74.99 26.92 23.17
C LYS A 362 73.92 27.12 22.10
N SER A 363 74.20 26.78 20.85
CA SER A 363 73.23 26.89 19.76
C SER A 363 72.02 25.97 19.98
N ILE A 364 72.24 24.71 20.37
CA ILE A 364 71.15 23.79 20.71
C ILE A 364 70.36 24.32 21.91
N ALA A 365 71.03 24.85 22.95
CA ALA A 365 70.35 25.42 24.11
C ALA A 365 69.42 26.59 23.74
N ILE A 366 69.91 27.53 22.91
CA ILE A 366 69.13 28.69 22.47
C ILE A 366 67.89 28.25 21.69
N LEU A 367 68.03 27.29 20.77
CA LEU A 367 66.91 26.80 19.97
C LEU A 367 65.90 26.00 20.82
N PHE A 368 66.39 25.23 21.79
CA PHE A 368 65.55 24.51 22.75
C PHE A 368 64.76 25.48 23.64
N ASP A 369 65.40 26.53 24.16
CA ASP A 369 64.77 27.60 24.95
C ASP A 369 63.72 28.37 24.12
N ALA A 370 63.95 28.52 22.81
CA ALA A 370 63.03 29.13 21.86
C ALA A 370 61.86 28.22 21.44
N LYS A 371 61.75 26.99 21.98
CA LYS A 371 60.75 25.97 21.61
C LYS A 371 60.77 25.60 20.11
N CYS A 372 61.91 25.77 19.44
CA CYS A 372 62.07 25.30 18.07
C CYS A 372 62.29 23.78 18.07
N PRO A 373 61.70 23.02 17.11
CA PRO A 373 62.03 21.61 16.95
C PRO A 373 63.48 21.48 16.49
N VAL A 374 64.30 20.79 17.27
CA VAL A 374 65.71 20.55 16.96
C VAL A 374 66.03 19.08 17.16
N ILE A 375 66.78 18.53 16.22
CA ILE A 375 67.36 17.19 16.26
C ILE A 375 68.88 17.32 16.27
N TRP A 376 69.59 16.46 17.01
CA TRP A 376 71.05 16.54 17.09
C TRP A 376 71.72 15.19 17.26
N ALA A 377 72.95 15.08 16.77
CA ALA A 377 73.84 13.96 17.02
C ALA A 377 75.14 14.50 17.63
N LEU A 378 75.42 14.11 18.88
CA LEU A 378 76.58 14.60 19.63
C LEU A 378 77.51 13.43 19.95
N LYS A 379 78.81 13.65 19.75
CA LYS A 379 79.83 12.68 20.14
C LYS A 379 79.95 12.63 21.66
N ALA A 380 79.68 11.47 22.25
CA ALA A 380 79.96 11.23 23.66
C ALA A 380 81.46 11.40 23.93
N PRO A 381 81.88 12.16 24.94
CA PRO A 381 83.25 12.09 25.41
C PRO A 381 83.44 10.73 26.10
N ASN A 382 84.29 9.87 25.54
CA ASN A 382 84.65 8.56 26.13
C ASN A 382 84.93 8.72 27.62
N VAL A 383 84.08 8.14 28.46
CA VAL A 383 84.35 7.99 29.89
C VAL A 383 85.21 6.75 30.13
N ASP A 384 85.19 5.75 29.24
CA ASP A 384 86.01 4.54 29.39
C ASP A 384 87.04 4.40 28.27
N LYS A 385 88.32 4.47 28.65
CA LYS A 385 89.47 4.17 27.78
C LYS A 385 89.93 2.70 27.88
N MET A 386 89.11 1.79 28.41
CA MET A 386 89.53 0.39 28.65
C MET A 386 88.80 -0.68 27.84
N ALA A 387 87.83 -0.35 26.98
CA ALA A 387 87.28 -1.32 26.03
C ALA A 387 87.89 -1.10 24.63
N ALA A 388 88.69 -2.06 24.20
CA ALA A 388 89.38 -2.10 22.90
C ALA A 388 88.45 -2.44 21.72
N ASP A 389 87.15 -2.19 21.82
CA ASP A 389 86.21 -2.26 20.70
C ASP A 389 85.58 -0.88 20.47
N GLN A 390 86.27 -0.04 19.70
CA GLN A 390 85.62 1.11 19.06
C GLN A 390 84.71 0.55 17.96
N THR A 391 83.50 0.11 18.32
CA THR A 391 82.43 -0.06 17.32
C THR A 391 82.25 1.27 16.62
N GLN A 392 82.74 1.36 15.38
CA GLN A 392 82.61 2.56 14.56
C GLN A 392 81.12 2.83 14.38
N VAL A 393 80.66 3.99 14.83
CA VAL A 393 79.28 4.44 14.59
C VAL A 393 79.11 4.56 13.08
N THR A 394 78.20 3.76 12.51
CA THR A 394 77.92 3.81 11.07
C THR A 394 77.03 5.01 10.74
N THR A 395 77.02 5.41 9.48
CA THR A 395 76.08 6.39 8.89
C THR A 395 74.63 6.02 9.20
N ILE A 396 74.28 4.73 9.06
CA ILE A 396 72.96 4.19 9.34
C ILE A 396 72.59 4.33 10.82
N ASP A 397 73.53 4.10 11.74
CA ASP A 397 73.29 4.27 13.18
C ASP A 397 72.97 5.73 13.54
N LEU A 398 73.64 6.68 12.89
CA LEU A 398 73.40 8.11 13.07
C LEU A 398 72.03 8.53 12.48
N LEU A 399 71.65 7.97 11.33
CA LEU A 399 70.33 8.20 10.73
C LEU A 399 69.21 7.65 11.61
N LYS A 400 69.29 6.40 12.08
CA LYS A 400 68.34 5.82 13.03
C LYS A 400 68.16 6.66 14.28
N TYR A 401 69.28 7.15 14.82
CA TYR A 401 69.30 7.99 16.01
C TYR A 401 68.62 9.35 15.79
N ILE A 402 68.82 9.99 14.63
CA ILE A 402 68.15 11.25 14.29
C ILE A 402 66.66 11.02 14.00
N ILE A 403 66.31 9.95 13.30
CA ILE A 403 64.91 9.58 13.00
C ILE A 403 64.14 9.33 14.29
N SER A 404 64.73 8.62 15.25
CA SER A 404 64.09 8.38 16.55
C SER A 404 63.76 9.68 17.29
N GLN A 405 64.65 10.68 17.20
CA GLN A 405 64.40 12.00 17.77
C GLN A 405 63.32 12.75 17.01
N ALA A 406 63.35 12.73 15.68
CA ALA A 406 62.35 13.40 14.84
C ALA A 406 60.93 12.85 15.11
N ILE A 407 60.78 11.52 15.23
CA ILE A 407 59.50 10.88 15.62
C ILE A 407 59.06 11.36 17.01
N SER A 408 59.98 11.43 17.98
CA SER A 408 59.64 11.86 19.35
C SER A 408 59.24 13.34 19.45
N VAL A 409 59.76 14.19 18.56
CA VAL A 409 59.45 15.62 18.51
C VAL A 409 58.13 15.86 17.77
N ASN A 410 57.82 15.06 16.76
CA ASN A 410 56.65 15.24 15.91
C ASN A 410 55.42 14.45 16.40
N LYS A 411 54.63 15.09 17.27
CA LYS A 411 53.44 14.47 17.90
C LYS A 411 52.32 14.09 16.92
N SER A 412 52.27 14.67 15.71
CA SER A 412 51.21 14.36 14.73
C SER A 412 51.35 12.94 14.15
N ILE A 413 52.58 12.41 14.11
CA ILE A 413 52.87 11.06 13.62
C ILE A 413 52.22 10.00 14.51
N HIS A 414 52.04 10.28 15.80
CA HIS A 414 51.39 9.36 16.74
C HIS A 414 49.89 9.16 16.45
N THR A 415 49.26 10.13 15.79
CA THR A 415 47.83 10.10 15.46
C THR A 415 47.54 9.61 14.04
N ASP A 416 48.56 9.47 13.21
CA ASP A 416 48.40 9.08 11.81
C ASP A 416 48.53 7.56 11.64
N ALA A 417 47.40 6.91 11.38
CA ALA A 417 47.31 5.46 11.23
C ALA A 417 47.96 4.93 9.93
N ALA A 418 48.21 5.80 8.94
CA ALA A 418 48.79 5.40 7.66
C ALA A 418 50.32 5.47 7.68
N LEU A 419 50.91 6.43 8.40
CA LEU A 419 52.35 6.66 8.39
C LEU A 419 53.15 5.53 9.06
N VAL A 420 52.67 4.96 10.17
CA VAL A 420 53.43 3.92 10.91
C VAL A 420 53.66 2.63 10.10
N PRO A 421 52.66 2.08 9.36
CA PRO A 421 52.88 0.98 8.42
C PRO A 421 53.91 1.30 7.33
N HIS A 422 53.87 2.50 6.75
CA HIS A 422 54.83 2.93 5.73
C HIS A 422 56.25 3.01 6.29
N LEU A 423 56.42 3.54 7.51
CA LEU A 423 57.72 3.57 8.19
C LEU A 423 58.25 2.15 8.41
N LYS A 424 57.39 1.20 8.81
CA LYS A 424 57.77 -0.20 9.00
C LYS A 424 58.28 -0.86 7.71
N THR A 425 57.62 -0.62 6.57
CA THR A 425 58.06 -1.17 5.28
C THR A 425 59.44 -0.67 4.87
N HIS A 426 59.78 0.58 5.19
CA HIS A 426 61.09 1.13 4.86
C HIS A 426 62.19 0.68 5.82
N ILE A 427 61.88 0.38 7.09
CA ILE A 427 62.86 -0.15 8.06
C ILE A 427 63.38 -1.54 7.68
N ASP A 428 62.54 -2.35 7.03
CA ASP A 428 62.93 -3.69 6.59
C ASP A 428 63.95 -3.66 5.43
N VAL A 429 64.05 -2.52 4.71
CA VAL A 429 65.00 -2.31 3.60
C VAL A 429 66.25 -1.60 4.12
N LYS A 430 67.43 -2.22 3.95
CA LYS A 430 68.67 -1.84 4.65
C LYS A 430 69.55 -0.81 3.93
N SER A 431 69.04 -0.05 2.95
CA SER A 431 69.86 0.92 2.20
C SER A 431 69.95 2.27 2.90
N GLU A 432 71.04 3.03 2.66
CA GLU A 432 71.18 4.39 3.21
C GLU A 432 70.16 5.37 2.62
N GLU A 433 69.78 5.19 1.35
CA GLU A 433 68.79 6.03 0.66
C GLU A 433 67.40 5.88 1.31
N ASP A 434 67.03 4.67 1.72
CA ASP A 434 65.76 4.41 2.41
C ASP A 434 65.71 5.09 3.77
N TRP A 435 66.81 5.11 4.52
CA TRP A 435 66.89 5.84 5.79
C TRP A 435 66.75 7.36 5.62
N ILE A 436 67.26 7.91 4.51
CA ILE A 436 67.08 9.33 4.18
C ILE A 436 65.62 9.63 3.82
N ASN A 437 64.98 8.74 3.05
CA ASN A 437 63.56 8.86 2.72
C ASN A 437 62.67 8.79 3.97
N ILE A 438 62.97 7.89 4.91
CA ILE A 438 62.29 7.83 6.21
C ILE A 438 62.46 9.14 6.97
N LEU A 439 63.66 9.70 7.02
CA LEU A 439 63.91 10.97 7.69
C LEU A 439 63.09 12.11 7.06
N ALA A 440 62.98 12.15 5.73
CA ALA A 440 62.17 13.13 5.02
C ALA A 440 60.65 12.98 5.27
N LEU A 441 60.17 11.78 5.56
CA LEU A 441 58.76 11.52 5.89
C LEU A 441 58.37 11.91 7.32
N VAL A 442 59.35 12.01 8.22
CA VAL A 442 59.14 12.25 9.65
C VAL A 442 59.39 13.72 10.04
N LEU A 443 60.24 14.42 9.28
CA LEU A 443 60.48 15.87 9.37
C LEU A 443 59.31 16.66 8.79
#